data_AF-A0A431NQH5-F1
#
_entry.id   AF-A0A431NQH5-F1
#
_cell.length_a   1.000
_cell.length_b   1.000
_cell.length_c   1.000
_cell.angle_alpha   90.00
_cell.angle_beta   90.00
_cell.angle_gamma   90.00
#
_symmetry.space_group_name_H-M   'P 1'
#
loop_
_entity.id
_entity.type
_entity.pdbx_description
1 polymer ?
#
loop_
_entity_poly.entity_id
_entity_poly.type
_entity_poly.pdbx_seq_one_letter_code
_entity_poly.pdbx_strand_id
1 'polypeptide(L)'
;MKGLLAIAVASCTILGLAEAHAQGKAPPPAAKVTQADVAKVVASIKADPAKMKQFCQIHKLQDEYEKAGQAKDEKKLDELDKSMDAAANAIGPEYIRVTSVDLDDPSAKLLDDLAVTCK
;
A
#
# COMPACT_ATOMS: atom_id res chain seq x y z
N MET A 1 -14.73 31.00 59.01
CA MET A 1 -15.90 31.84 58.66
C MET A 1 -16.49 31.30 57.37
N LYS A 2 -17.82 31.11 57.37
CA LYS A 2 -18.78 31.11 56.24
C LYS A 2 -18.22 30.63 54.88
N GLY A 3 -18.69 29.56 54.27
CA GLY A 3 -20.09 29.19 54.12
C GLY A 3 -20.38 29.13 52.61
N LEU A 4 -20.87 27.96 52.19
CA LEU A 4 -21.81 27.70 51.09
C LEU A 4 -21.69 28.50 49.78
N LEU A 5 -21.52 27.79 48.66
CA LEU A 5 -22.45 27.93 47.53
C LEU A 5 -22.48 26.62 46.75
N ALA A 6 -23.54 25.85 46.94
CA ALA A 6 -23.95 24.82 46.00
C ALA A 6 -24.71 25.53 44.86
N ILE A 7 -24.27 25.34 43.62
CA ILE A 7 -25.07 25.67 42.43
C ILE A 7 -25.34 24.34 41.73
N ALA A 8 -26.60 23.93 41.81
CA ALA A 8 -27.15 22.90 40.94
C ALA A 8 -27.14 23.43 39.51
N VAL A 9 -26.37 22.79 38.63
CA VAL A 9 -26.47 23.02 37.19
C VAL A 9 -27.30 21.89 36.59
N ALA A 10 -28.45 22.31 36.08
CA ALA A 10 -29.44 21.55 35.37
C ALA A 10 -28.82 20.66 34.30
N SER A 11 -29.32 19.42 34.23
CA SER A 11 -29.12 18.49 33.13
C SER A 11 -29.50 19.15 31.81
N CYS A 12 -28.50 19.48 31.02
CA CYS A 12 -28.65 19.92 29.64
C CYS A 12 -28.06 18.82 28.76
N THR A 13 -28.92 17.99 28.20
CA THR A 13 -28.54 16.97 27.21
C THR A 13 -28.21 17.70 25.92
N ILE A 14 -26.92 17.98 25.70
CA ILE A 14 -26.45 18.58 24.44
C ILE A 14 -25.74 17.48 23.64
N LEU A 15 -26.40 17.05 22.56
CA LEU A 15 -25.76 16.43 21.42
C LEU A 15 -24.93 17.52 20.72
N GLY A 16 -23.61 17.39 20.70
CA GLY A 16 -22.73 18.35 20.03
C GLY A 16 -21.26 18.06 20.25
N LEU A 17 -20.65 17.45 19.23
CA LEU A 17 -19.26 17.55 18.79
C LEU A 17 -18.22 17.76 19.91
N ALA A 18 -17.73 16.64 20.45
CA ALA A 18 -16.43 16.65 21.10
C ALA A 18 -15.36 16.88 20.02
N GLU A 19 -14.89 18.11 19.90
CA GLU A 19 -13.55 18.43 19.41
C GLU A 19 -12.57 17.78 20.40
N ALA A 20 -12.33 16.49 20.19
CA ALA A 20 -11.31 15.76 20.91
C ALA A 20 -9.96 16.29 20.43
N HIS A 21 -9.35 17.11 21.28
CA HIS A 21 -7.94 17.46 21.23
C HIS A 21 -7.12 16.26 20.73
N ALA A 22 -6.45 16.47 19.60
CA ALA A 22 -5.47 15.59 19.03
C ALA A 22 -4.32 15.40 20.03
N GLN A 23 -4.49 14.48 20.98
CA GLN A 23 -3.36 13.87 21.66
C GLN A 23 -2.56 13.13 20.59
N GLY A 24 -1.32 13.56 20.41
CA GLY A 24 -0.32 12.90 19.57
C GLY A 24 -0.19 11.43 19.96
N LYS A 25 -1.00 10.58 19.34
CA LYS A 25 -0.67 9.19 19.12
C LYS A 25 0.10 9.20 17.82
N ALA A 26 1.36 8.78 17.86
CA ALA A 26 2.04 8.36 16.65
C ALA A 26 1.07 7.46 15.86
N PRO A 27 1.00 7.59 14.52
CA PRO A 27 0.18 6.68 13.73
C PRO A 27 0.48 5.26 14.19
N PRO A 28 -0.54 4.39 14.40
CA PRO A 28 -0.27 3.00 14.70
C PRO A 28 0.73 2.48 13.66
N PRO A 29 1.74 1.69 14.06
CA PRO A 29 2.71 1.15 13.11
C PRO A 29 1.92 0.52 11.98
N ALA A 30 2.28 0.86 10.73
CA ALA A 30 1.66 0.25 9.56
C ALA A 30 1.65 -1.26 9.78
N ALA A 31 0.45 -1.86 9.72
CA ALA A 31 0.31 -3.29 9.93
C ALA A 31 1.27 -4.01 8.97
N LYS A 32 2.05 -4.95 9.48
CA LYS A 32 2.97 -5.73 8.64
C LYS A 32 2.16 -6.38 7.52
N VAL A 33 2.68 -6.32 6.29
CA VAL A 33 2.11 -7.05 5.16
C VAL A 33 2.12 -8.54 5.49
N THR A 34 0.95 -9.16 5.38
CA THR A 34 0.77 -10.60 5.59
C THR A 34 0.63 -11.33 4.26
N GLN A 35 0.82 -12.64 4.26
CA GLN A 35 0.53 -13.50 3.11
C GLN A 35 -0.93 -13.33 2.62
N ALA A 36 -1.88 -13.09 3.53
CA ALA A 36 -3.27 -12.86 3.18
C ALA A 36 -3.48 -11.53 2.43
N ASP A 37 -2.71 -10.50 2.76
CA ASP A 37 -2.73 -9.22 2.04
C ASP A 37 -2.22 -9.41 0.61
N VAL A 38 -1.14 -10.17 0.43
CA VAL A 38 -0.60 -10.49 -0.90
C VAL A 38 -1.60 -11.33 -1.71
N ALA A 39 -2.20 -12.35 -1.08
CA ALA A 39 -3.23 -13.18 -1.73
C ALA A 39 -4.42 -12.34 -2.21
N LYS A 40 -4.85 -11.34 -1.43
CA LYS A 40 -5.91 -10.41 -1.82
C LYS A 40 -5.52 -9.55 -3.00
N VAL A 41 -4.28 -9.04 -3.03
CA VAL A 41 -3.75 -8.28 -4.18
C VAL A 41 -3.72 -9.15 -5.42
N VAL A 42 -3.17 -10.36 -5.34
CA VAL A 42 -3.14 -11.33 -6.44
C VAL A 42 -4.55 -11.62 -6.97
N ALA A 43 -5.51 -11.86 -6.08
CA ALA A 43 -6.90 -12.07 -6.48
C ALA A 43 -7.49 -10.86 -7.21
N SER A 44 -7.17 -9.64 -6.75
CA SER A 44 -7.63 -8.40 -7.40
C SER A 44 -7.02 -8.19 -8.79
N ILE A 45 -5.76 -8.58 -9.00
CA ILE A 45 -5.08 -8.52 -10.30
C ILE A 45 -5.67 -9.57 -11.25
N LYS A 46 -5.90 -10.80 -10.77
CA LYS A 46 -6.53 -11.87 -11.55
C LYS A 46 -7.96 -11.53 -12.00
N ALA A 47 -8.71 -10.79 -11.19
CA ALA A 47 -10.08 -10.41 -11.49
C ALA A 47 -10.20 -9.22 -12.47
N ASP A 48 -9.12 -8.48 -12.71
CA ASP A 48 -9.12 -7.28 -13.52
C ASP A 48 -8.10 -7.39 -14.67
N PRO A 49 -8.56 -7.57 -15.92
CA PRO A 49 -7.67 -7.68 -17.08
C PRO A 49 -6.76 -6.47 -17.28
N ALA A 50 -7.19 -5.27 -16.89
CA ALA A 50 -6.35 -4.07 -16.99
C ALA A 50 -5.19 -4.14 -15.99
N LYS A 51 -5.45 -4.56 -14.75
CA LYS A 51 -4.40 -4.77 -13.74
C LYS A 51 -3.47 -5.91 -14.13
N MET A 52 -4.01 -7.02 -14.63
CA MET A 52 -3.20 -8.13 -15.13
C MET A 52 -2.23 -7.66 -16.22
N LYS A 53 -2.71 -6.86 -17.18
CA LYS A 53 -1.85 -6.29 -18.22
C LYS A 53 -0.72 -5.44 -17.65
N GLN A 54 -1.00 -4.59 -16.66
CA GLN A 54 0.03 -3.75 -16.03
C GLN A 54 1.02 -4.58 -15.21
N PHE A 55 0.54 -5.59 -14.48
CA PHE A 55 1.37 -6.52 -13.74
C PHE A 55 2.37 -7.25 -14.66
N CYS A 56 1.89 -7.79 -15.77
CA CYS A 56 2.77 -8.44 -16.75
C CYS A 56 3.73 -7.47 -17.45
N GLN A 57 3.30 -6.22 -17.65
CA GLN A 57 4.17 -5.17 -18.16
C GLN A 57 5.34 -4.87 -17.21
N ILE A 58 5.12 -4.85 -15.90
CA ILE A 58 6.20 -4.67 -14.91
C ILE A 58 7.24 -5.78 -15.05
N HIS A 59 6.82 -7.05 -15.12
CA HIS A 59 7.75 -8.17 -15.28
C HIS A 59 8.57 -8.08 -16.57
N LYS A 60 7.96 -7.67 -17.68
CA LYS A 60 8.72 -7.41 -18.91
C LYS A 60 9.73 -6.26 -18.75
N LEU A 61 9.36 -5.19 -18.05
CA LEU A 61 10.25 -4.05 -17.82
C LEU A 61 11.43 -4.45 -16.91
N GLN A 62 11.24 -5.37 -15.96
CA GLN A 62 12.32 -5.92 -15.14
C GLN A 62 13.38 -6.63 -15.99
N ASP A 63 12.98 -7.44 -16.97
CA ASP A 63 13.92 -8.06 -17.92
C ASP A 63 14.72 -7.01 -18.71
N GLU A 64 14.10 -5.89 -19.08
CA GLU A 64 14.77 -4.77 -19.73
C GLU A 64 15.70 -4.03 -18.76
N TYR A 65 15.32 -3.93 -17.49
CA TYR A 65 16.09 -3.27 -16.43
C TYR A 65 17.39 -4.01 -16.15
N GLU A 66 17.34 -5.33 -16.04
CA GLU A 66 18.53 -6.16 -15.86
C GLU A 66 19.51 -6.00 -17.02
N LYS A 67 19.01 -5.98 -18.27
CA LYS A 67 19.84 -5.75 -19.47
C LYS A 67 20.46 -4.35 -19.47
N ALA A 68 19.68 -3.32 -19.12
CA ALA A 68 20.18 -1.96 -19.01
C ALA A 68 21.24 -1.83 -17.90
N GLY A 69 21.07 -2.52 -16.78
CA GLY A 69 22.03 -2.59 -15.68
C GLY A 69 23.34 -3.26 -16.09
N GLN A 70 23.26 -4.37 -16.82
CA GLN A 70 24.44 -5.03 -17.39
C GLN A 70 25.19 -4.12 -18.38
N ALA A 71 24.45 -3.34 -19.18
CA ALA A 71 25.00 -2.37 -20.11
C ALA A 71 25.45 -1.05 -19.45
N LYS A 72 25.16 -0.84 -18.16
CA LYS A 72 25.35 0.42 -17.42
C LYS A 72 24.68 1.62 -18.11
N ASP A 73 23.52 1.40 -18.72
CA ASP A 73 22.74 2.46 -19.37
C ASP A 73 21.85 3.19 -18.35
N GLU A 74 22.44 4.13 -17.62
CA GLU A 74 21.76 4.89 -16.55
C GLU A 74 20.51 5.62 -17.03
N LYS A 75 20.51 6.11 -18.28
CA LYS A 75 19.34 6.79 -18.86
C LYS A 75 18.21 5.80 -19.05
N LYS A 76 18.49 4.62 -19.60
CA LYS A 76 17.48 3.58 -19.79
C LYS A 76 16.96 3.05 -18.45
N LEU A 77 17.80 2.94 -17.42
CA LEU A 77 17.38 2.56 -16.07
C LEU A 77 16.35 3.55 -15.50
N ASP A 78 16.61 4.86 -15.57
CA ASP A 78 15.66 5.89 -15.10
C ASP A 78 14.33 5.88 -15.89
N GLU A 79 14.37 5.67 -17.20
CA GLU A 79 13.16 5.52 -18.03
C GLU A 79 12.34 4.28 -17.67
N LEU A 80 13.03 3.17 -17.36
CA LEU A 80 12.40 1.91 -16.96
C LEU A 80 11.79 2.02 -15.55
N ASP A 81 12.49 2.64 -14.60
CA ASP A 81 11.97 2.89 -13.25
C ASP A 81 10.66 3.68 -13.30
N LYS A 82 10.63 4.79 -14.04
CA LYS A 82 9.39 5.57 -14.25
C LYS A 82 8.26 4.76 -14.87
N SER A 83 8.60 3.86 -15.80
CA SER A 83 7.62 3.00 -16.47
C SER A 83 7.05 1.92 -15.53
N MET A 84 7.90 1.33 -14.69
CA MET A 84 7.49 0.37 -13.66
C MET A 84 6.62 1.06 -12.60
N ASP A 85 7.00 2.25 -12.15
CA ASP A 85 6.21 3.06 -11.20
C ASP A 85 4.83 3.40 -11.78
N ALA A 86 4.76 3.83 -13.05
CA ALA A 86 3.49 4.13 -13.69
C ALA A 86 2.58 2.89 -13.78
N ALA A 87 3.15 1.73 -14.13
CA ALA A 87 2.41 0.47 -14.17
C ALA A 87 1.95 0.02 -12.77
N ALA A 88 2.80 0.13 -11.75
CA ALA A 88 2.45 -0.20 -10.36
C ALA A 88 1.31 0.69 -9.83
N ASN A 89 1.36 1.99 -10.13
CA ASN A 89 0.28 2.94 -9.81
C ASN A 89 -1.04 2.57 -10.51
N ALA A 90 -0.97 2.10 -11.76
CA ALA A 90 -2.15 1.65 -12.49
C ALA A 90 -2.75 0.34 -11.94
N ILE A 91 -1.95 -0.52 -11.29
CA ILE A 91 -2.46 -1.68 -10.54
C ILE A 91 -3.18 -1.23 -9.26
N GLY A 92 -2.55 -0.31 -8.52
CA GLY A 92 -3.14 0.41 -7.41
C GLY A 92 -2.34 0.35 -6.11
N PRO A 93 -2.80 1.11 -5.09
CA PRO A 93 -2.05 1.34 -3.86
C PRO A 93 -1.82 0.07 -3.02
N GLU A 94 -2.71 -0.91 -3.10
CA GLU A 94 -2.55 -2.19 -2.39
C GLU A 94 -1.37 -3.00 -2.95
N TYR A 95 -1.16 -2.95 -4.27
CA TYR A 95 -0.02 -3.59 -4.91
C TYR A 95 1.28 -2.90 -4.49
N ILE A 96 1.33 -1.57 -4.57
CA ILE A 96 2.47 -0.78 -4.12
C ILE A 96 2.83 -1.10 -2.67
N ARG A 97 1.82 -1.17 -1.77
CA ARG A 97 2.06 -1.49 -0.36
C ARG A 97 2.70 -2.88 -0.19
N VAL A 98 2.24 -3.90 -0.92
CA VAL A 98 2.78 -5.25 -0.75
C VAL A 98 4.14 -5.44 -1.42
N THR A 99 4.48 -4.64 -2.44
CA THR A 99 5.78 -4.71 -3.13
C THR A 99 6.82 -3.72 -2.60
N SER A 100 6.46 -2.83 -1.66
CA SER A 100 7.38 -1.87 -1.05
C SER A 100 8.11 -2.42 0.18
N VAL A 101 7.98 -3.70 0.47
CA VAL A 101 8.57 -4.37 1.64
C VAL A 101 9.17 -5.71 1.22
N ASP A 102 10.14 -6.19 2.01
CA ASP A 102 10.66 -7.54 1.84
C ASP A 102 9.57 -8.54 2.27
N LEU A 103 9.08 -9.31 1.30
CA LEU A 103 8.13 -10.38 1.52
C LEU A 103 8.85 -11.65 1.99
N ASP A 104 8.20 -12.43 2.86
CA ASP A 104 8.66 -13.79 3.13
C ASP A 104 8.46 -14.71 1.90
N ASP A 105 9.22 -15.81 1.83
CA ASP A 105 9.17 -16.72 0.68
C ASP A 105 7.73 -17.18 0.33
N PRO A 106 6.86 -17.55 1.31
CA PRO A 106 5.48 -17.92 1.00
C PRO A 106 4.66 -16.80 0.36
N SER A 107 4.89 -15.55 0.75
CA SER A 107 4.19 -14.39 0.20
C SER A 107 4.73 -14.00 -1.17
N ALA A 108 6.06 -13.97 -1.34
CA ALA A 108 6.70 -13.70 -2.62
C ALA A 108 6.25 -14.70 -3.69
N LYS A 109 6.17 -15.99 -3.33
CA LYS A 109 5.72 -17.06 -4.23
C LYS A 109 4.33 -16.80 -4.83
N LEU A 110 3.43 -16.10 -4.13
CA LEU A 110 2.10 -15.79 -4.67
C LEU A 110 2.17 -14.82 -5.87
N LEU A 111 3.11 -13.88 -5.85
CA LEU A 111 3.37 -12.97 -6.97
C LEU A 111 4.14 -13.69 -8.08
N ASP A 112 5.10 -14.55 -7.74
CA ASP A 112 5.84 -15.36 -8.73
C ASP A 112 4.91 -16.32 -9.49
N ASP A 113 4.02 -17.03 -8.78
CA ASP A 113 3.02 -17.90 -9.38
C ASP A 113 2.06 -17.12 -10.29
N LEU A 114 1.76 -15.86 -9.96
CA LEU A 114 1.00 -14.97 -10.81
C LEU A 114 1.81 -14.58 -12.07
N ALA A 115 3.10 -14.27 -11.93
CA ALA A 115 3.99 -13.92 -13.04
C ALA A 115 4.11 -15.03 -14.08
N VAL A 116 4.06 -16.30 -13.67
CA VAL A 116 4.03 -17.45 -14.59
C VAL A 116 2.86 -17.39 -15.59
N THR A 117 1.78 -16.68 -15.26
CA THR A 117 0.59 -16.53 -16.11
C THR A 117 0.72 -15.43 -17.18
N CYS A 118 1.76 -14.60 -17.14
CA CYS A 118 1.99 -13.48 -18.05
C CYS A 118 2.49 -13.85 -19.46
N LYS A 119 2.32 -15.12 -19.87
CA LYS A 119 2.81 -15.65 -21.14
C LYS A 119 1.93 -15.29 -22.31
#